data_AF-A0A845XVU4-F1
#
_entry.id   AF-A0A845XVU4-F1
#
_cell.length_a   1.000
_cell.length_b   1.000
_cell.length_c   1.000
_cell.angle_alpha   90.00
_cell.angle_beta   90.00
_cell.angle_gamma   90.00
#
_symmetry.space_group_name_H-M   'P 1'
#
loop_
_entity.id
_entity.type
_entity.pdbx_description
1 polymer ?
#
loop_
_entity_poly.entity_id
_entity_poly.type
_entity_poly.pdbx_seq_one_letter_code
_entity_poly.pdbx_strand_id
1 'polypeptide(L)'
;MTSWPDPELTVSGRVGIGTDTPSQELEVIGDISATGNISATNLTLSDTATAAQFVGDGSRLTGLVTTTGNSTIAGSLTINDNFSVGGNFQLGTLSINAFSSDGNLADNSNLAVPTEQAVKTYVDNQITQVNNALDTKAALNGAADQNFSAQNLTVGGNLQVSGNLEVQGDVIARDTEHIEGNVSLGDEDSDVITIAGVVSSGHSSGALEVNSGLHTTGSLSVDGSLSVRDAIATAQLRVTEQVTGSLTIENSLQLGTGLAINEFSSDGNLTDNSDLAIPTEQAVKTYVDNQITQVNNAVDTKAALNGAADQDFTANNLTVDGSLSVSNAIATSELNATGIIRSDVFRSSTNDWEIARNGEHLEIREPEEGAKVWARFNDDRSLHLIGTPNLWVDGRVGI
;
A
#
# COMPACT_ATOMS: atom_id res chain seq x y z
N MET A 1 63.18 -140.75 -54.59
CA MET A 1 62.69 -139.38 -54.86
C MET A 1 61.86 -139.43 -56.12
N THR A 2 60.54 -139.47 -55.99
CA THR A 2 59.60 -139.29 -57.10
C THR A 2 58.93 -137.95 -56.86
N SER A 3 59.35 -136.91 -57.59
CA SER A 3 58.63 -135.65 -57.65
C SER A 3 57.29 -135.93 -58.33
N TRP A 4 56.20 -135.82 -57.58
CA TRP A 4 54.89 -135.70 -58.19
C TRP A 4 54.88 -134.38 -58.97
N PRO A 5 54.52 -134.37 -60.26
CA PRO A 5 54.33 -133.11 -60.96
C PRO A 5 53.23 -132.32 -60.24
N ASP A 6 53.44 -131.02 -60.04
CA ASP A 6 52.38 -130.15 -59.57
C ASP A 6 51.19 -130.30 -60.53
N PRO A 7 50.01 -130.74 -60.05
CA PRO A 7 48.87 -130.90 -60.93
C PRO A 7 48.42 -129.50 -61.37
N GLU A 8 48.77 -129.12 -62.59
CA GLU A 8 48.19 -127.96 -63.24
C GLU A 8 46.71 -128.28 -63.53
N LEU A 9 45.83 -127.82 -62.65
CA LEU A 9 44.38 -127.99 -62.81
C LEU A 9 43.88 -127.02 -63.87
N THR A 10 43.75 -127.49 -65.11
CA THR A 10 43.06 -126.76 -66.18
C THR A 10 41.62 -127.25 -66.26
N VAL A 11 40.66 -126.40 -65.91
CA VAL A 11 39.22 -126.70 -66.04
C VAL A 11 38.69 -126.04 -67.31
N SER A 12 38.11 -126.83 -68.22
CA SER A 12 37.52 -126.36 -69.49
C SER A 12 36.03 -126.02 -69.41
N GLY A 13 35.46 -125.96 -68.20
CA GLY A 13 34.03 -125.76 -67.93
C GLY A 13 33.79 -125.12 -66.56
N ARG A 14 32.53 -125.10 -66.10
CA ARG A 14 32.16 -124.52 -64.80
C ARG A 14 32.68 -125.38 -63.65
N VAL A 15 33.15 -124.73 -62.59
CA VAL A 15 33.64 -125.37 -61.35
C VAL A 15 32.59 -125.20 -60.26
N GLY A 16 32.09 -126.32 -59.74
CA GLY A 16 31.24 -126.35 -58.55
C GLY A 16 32.01 -126.92 -57.35
N ILE A 17 31.99 -126.23 -56.21
CA ILE A 17 32.46 -126.74 -54.92
C ILE A 17 31.23 -126.84 -54.00
N GLY A 18 30.85 -128.07 -53.64
CA GLY A 18 29.61 -128.32 -52.89
C GLY A 18 28.34 -128.31 -53.74
N THR A 19 28.47 -128.26 -55.08
CA THR A 19 27.37 -128.39 -56.05
C THR A 19 27.85 -129.08 -57.33
N ASP A 20 27.02 -129.95 -57.89
CA ASP A 20 27.30 -130.62 -59.18
C ASP A 20 26.69 -129.88 -60.38
N THR A 21 25.88 -128.85 -60.12
CA THR A 21 25.19 -128.06 -61.15
C THR A 21 25.44 -126.55 -60.94
N PRO A 22 26.68 -126.06 -61.15
CA PRO A 22 27.02 -124.66 -60.93
C PRO A 22 26.29 -123.72 -61.92
N SER A 23 25.67 -122.68 -61.35
CA SER A 23 24.98 -121.60 -62.05
C SER A 23 25.92 -120.56 -62.64
N GLN A 24 27.15 -120.44 -62.11
CA GLN A 24 28.22 -119.54 -62.55
C GLN A 24 29.48 -120.32 -62.99
N GLU A 25 30.48 -119.62 -63.54
CA GLU A 25 31.76 -120.24 -63.91
C GLU A 25 32.50 -120.85 -62.70
N LEU A 26 32.39 -120.23 -61.53
CA LEU A 26 32.79 -120.80 -60.24
C LEU A 26 31.64 -120.58 -59.25
N GLU A 27 31.15 -121.66 -58.64
CA GLU A 27 30.18 -121.60 -57.55
C GLU A 27 30.67 -122.41 -56.35
N VAL A 28 30.74 -121.77 -55.20
CA VAL A 28 31.11 -122.40 -53.93
C VAL A 28 29.92 -122.29 -53.00
N ILE A 29 29.31 -123.42 -52.64
CA ILE A 29 28.31 -123.49 -51.58
C ILE A 29 29.05 -123.77 -50.27
N GLY A 30 29.53 -122.71 -49.62
CA GLY A 30 30.30 -122.76 -48.37
C GLY A 30 31.27 -121.58 -48.24
N ASP A 31 32.15 -121.67 -47.23
CA ASP A 31 33.15 -120.63 -46.97
C ASP A 31 34.30 -120.66 -47.99
N ILE A 32 34.81 -119.49 -48.33
CA ILE A 32 36.02 -119.32 -49.15
C ILE A 32 37.17 -118.90 -48.24
N SER A 33 38.16 -119.78 -48.05
CA SER A 33 39.41 -119.45 -47.36
C SER A 33 40.54 -119.29 -48.38
N ALA A 34 41.00 -118.06 -48.57
CA ALA A 34 42.15 -117.74 -49.42
C ALA A 34 43.30 -117.25 -48.53
N THR A 35 44.49 -117.82 -48.70
CA THR A 35 45.72 -117.36 -48.03
C THR A 35 46.33 -116.12 -48.70
N GLY A 36 45.83 -115.77 -49.89
CA GLY A 36 46.20 -114.58 -50.65
C GLY A 36 45.00 -113.69 -50.95
N ASN A 37 45.15 -112.83 -51.96
CA ASN A 37 44.11 -111.87 -52.33
C ASN A 37 42.99 -112.52 -53.15
N ILE A 38 41.74 -112.16 -52.85
CA ILE A 38 40.61 -112.37 -53.77
C ILE A 38 40.53 -111.12 -54.66
N SER A 39 40.93 -111.26 -55.92
CA SER A 39 40.84 -110.18 -56.91
C SER A 39 39.54 -110.33 -57.70
N ALA A 40 38.56 -109.47 -57.42
CA ALA A 40 37.27 -109.44 -58.12
C ALA A 40 36.94 -108.00 -58.55
N THR A 41 36.24 -107.85 -59.67
CA THR A 41 35.76 -106.54 -60.13
C THR A 41 34.78 -105.93 -59.13
N ASN A 42 33.92 -106.76 -58.54
CA ASN A 42 33.01 -106.40 -57.47
C ASN A 42 33.01 -107.51 -56.42
N LEU A 43 33.05 -107.12 -55.14
CA LEU A 43 32.81 -108.03 -54.02
C LEU A 43 31.46 -107.64 -53.40
N THR A 44 30.47 -108.52 -53.53
CA THR A 44 29.15 -108.36 -52.90
C THR A 44 29.06 -109.34 -51.73
N LEU A 45 28.85 -108.82 -50.53
CA LEU A 45 28.64 -109.61 -49.31
C LEU A 45 27.18 -109.45 -48.89
N SER A 46 26.53 -110.54 -48.50
CA SER A 46 25.14 -110.50 -48.03
C SER A 46 25.00 -109.97 -46.60
N ASP A 47 26.08 -110.05 -45.80
CA ASP A 47 26.12 -109.63 -44.40
C ASP A 47 27.32 -108.70 -44.13
N THR A 48 27.99 -108.85 -42.99
CA THR A 48 29.05 -107.95 -42.51
C THR A 48 30.40 -108.26 -43.16
N ALA A 49 31.07 -107.22 -43.66
CA ALA A 49 32.48 -107.26 -44.00
C ALA A 49 33.33 -106.99 -42.74
N THR A 50 34.15 -107.95 -42.32
CA THR A 50 35.17 -107.72 -41.28
C THR A 50 36.53 -107.58 -41.95
N ALA A 51 37.11 -106.37 -41.90
CA ALA A 51 38.44 -106.10 -42.47
C ALA A 51 39.27 -105.27 -41.47
N ALA A 52 40.58 -105.52 -41.42
CA ALA A 52 41.49 -104.70 -40.63
C ALA A 52 41.63 -103.28 -41.21
N GLN A 53 41.51 -103.14 -42.54
CA GLN A 53 41.55 -101.88 -43.26
C GLN A 53 40.65 -101.97 -44.48
N PHE A 54 39.80 -100.96 -44.68
CA PHE A 54 39.16 -100.70 -45.96
C PHE A 54 39.99 -99.65 -46.71
N VAL A 55 40.49 -99.98 -47.90
CA VAL A 55 41.22 -99.05 -48.76
C VAL A 55 40.34 -98.71 -49.95
N GLY A 56 39.75 -97.52 -49.94
CA GLY A 56 38.83 -97.00 -50.96
C GLY A 56 38.46 -95.55 -50.67
N ASP A 57 37.71 -94.89 -51.56
CA ASP A 57 37.29 -93.48 -51.37
C ASP A 57 36.23 -93.29 -50.26
N GLY A 58 35.64 -94.39 -49.78
CA GLY A 58 34.66 -94.43 -48.70
C GLY A 58 33.34 -93.69 -49.01
N SER A 59 33.19 -93.11 -50.20
CA SER A 59 32.13 -92.14 -50.54
C SER A 59 30.72 -92.73 -50.51
N ARG A 60 30.64 -94.06 -50.54
CA ARG A 60 29.40 -94.85 -50.57
C ARG A 60 29.20 -95.70 -49.30
N LEU A 61 30.09 -95.58 -48.31
CA LEU A 61 29.92 -96.23 -47.02
C LEU A 61 28.81 -95.49 -46.25
N THR A 62 27.64 -96.10 -46.14
CA THR A 62 26.53 -95.60 -45.33
C THR A 62 26.49 -96.33 -43.99
N GLY A 63 25.98 -95.68 -42.94
CA GLY A 63 25.91 -96.29 -41.59
C GLY A 63 27.24 -96.39 -40.83
N LEU A 64 28.32 -95.79 -41.34
CA LEU A 64 29.68 -95.87 -40.76
C LEU A 64 29.87 -95.00 -39.50
N VAL A 65 28.92 -94.12 -39.15
CA VAL A 65 29.05 -93.15 -38.04
C VAL A 65 28.51 -93.72 -36.72
N THR A 66 29.05 -94.85 -36.30
CA THR A 66 29.07 -95.23 -34.88
C THR A 66 30.47 -95.70 -34.53
N THR A 67 31.46 -94.84 -34.74
CA THR A 67 32.75 -95.05 -34.09
C THR A 67 32.54 -94.84 -32.60
N THR A 68 32.85 -95.84 -31.77
CA THR A 68 32.89 -95.70 -30.30
C THR A 68 34.04 -94.80 -29.81
N GLY A 69 34.77 -94.18 -30.73
CA GLY A 69 35.88 -93.27 -30.47
C GLY A 69 35.99 -92.15 -31.52
N ASN A 70 37.13 -91.48 -31.51
CA ASN A 70 37.39 -90.32 -32.37
C ASN A 70 37.48 -90.71 -33.85
N SER A 71 36.76 -89.99 -34.70
CA SER A 71 36.93 -90.04 -36.15
C SER A 71 37.76 -88.83 -36.60
N THR A 72 38.83 -89.06 -37.37
CA THR A 72 39.63 -87.99 -37.99
C THR A 72 39.34 -87.95 -39.48
N ILE A 73 38.93 -86.78 -39.98
CA ILE A 73 38.75 -86.53 -41.43
C ILE A 73 39.96 -85.72 -41.88
N ALA A 74 40.78 -86.29 -42.77
CA ALA A 74 42.02 -85.66 -43.26
C ALA A 74 41.80 -84.55 -44.31
N GLY A 75 40.56 -84.08 -44.47
CA GLY A 75 40.14 -83.10 -45.47
C GLY A 75 38.84 -82.40 -45.08
N SER A 76 38.19 -81.76 -46.05
CA SER A 76 36.93 -81.05 -45.81
C SER A 76 35.80 -82.00 -45.44
N LEU A 77 35.08 -81.67 -44.37
CA LEU A 77 33.79 -82.29 -44.04
C LEU A 77 32.67 -81.40 -44.56
N THR A 78 31.84 -81.93 -45.46
CA THR A 78 30.59 -81.30 -45.90
C THR A 78 29.41 -82.03 -45.28
N ILE A 79 28.53 -81.30 -44.59
CA ILE A 79 27.29 -81.82 -44.02
C ILE A 79 26.14 -81.11 -44.72
N ASN A 80 25.31 -81.87 -45.44
CA ASN A 80 24.25 -81.30 -46.27
C ASN A 80 23.01 -80.88 -45.46
N ASP A 81 22.82 -81.47 -44.28
CA ASP A 81 21.73 -81.15 -43.37
C ASP A 81 22.31 -80.60 -42.05
N ASN A 82 21.98 -81.24 -40.92
CA ASN A 82 22.36 -80.76 -39.61
C ASN A 82 23.62 -81.45 -39.10
N PHE A 83 24.51 -80.66 -38.49
CA PHE A 83 25.57 -81.17 -37.64
C PHE A 83 25.09 -81.15 -36.18
N SER A 84 25.04 -82.33 -35.54
CA SER A 84 24.69 -82.46 -34.12
C SER A 84 25.92 -82.89 -33.33
N VAL A 85 26.20 -82.17 -32.24
CA VAL A 85 27.32 -82.46 -31.35
C VAL A 85 26.75 -82.77 -29.97
N GLY A 86 27.02 -83.98 -29.45
CA GLY A 86 26.57 -84.39 -28.12
C GLY A 86 27.37 -83.79 -26.95
N GLY A 87 28.39 -82.98 -27.25
CA GLY A 87 29.26 -82.29 -26.30
C GLY A 87 29.66 -80.91 -26.85
N ASN A 88 30.90 -80.49 -26.60
CA ASN A 88 31.38 -79.19 -27.10
C ASN A 88 31.76 -79.25 -28.57
N PHE A 89 31.45 -78.20 -29.32
CA PHE A 89 32.00 -78.02 -30.65
C PHE A 89 33.39 -77.38 -30.52
N GLN A 90 34.45 -78.16 -30.78
CA GLN A 90 35.82 -77.70 -30.67
C GLN A 90 36.36 -77.22 -32.02
N LEU A 91 36.84 -75.98 -32.06
CA LEU A 91 37.43 -75.34 -33.25
C LEU A 91 38.88 -74.97 -32.92
N GLY A 92 39.81 -75.90 -33.22
CA GLY A 92 41.22 -75.78 -32.81
C GLY A 92 41.38 -75.92 -31.29
N THR A 93 41.91 -74.89 -30.63
CA THR A 93 42.08 -74.84 -29.16
C THR A 93 40.87 -74.26 -28.43
N LEU A 94 39.90 -73.68 -29.15
CA LEU A 94 38.70 -73.10 -28.57
C LEU A 94 37.54 -74.10 -28.57
N SER A 95 36.76 -74.10 -27.50
CA SER A 95 35.57 -74.96 -27.36
C SER A 95 34.34 -74.08 -27.19
N ILE A 96 33.34 -74.27 -28.05
CA ILE A 96 32.02 -73.66 -27.89
C ILE A 96 31.16 -74.65 -27.10
N ASN A 97 30.67 -74.20 -25.94
CA ASN A 97 29.86 -75.05 -25.05
C ASN A 97 28.36 -74.78 -25.15
N ALA A 98 27.94 -73.60 -25.62
CA ALA A 98 26.54 -73.24 -25.76
C ALA A 98 26.32 -72.05 -26.70
N PHE A 99 25.14 -71.99 -27.31
CA PHE A 99 24.55 -70.75 -27.80
C PHE A 99 23.64 -70.18 -26.70
N SER A 100 24.04 -69.07 -26.05
CA SER A 100 23.37 -68.54 -24.87
C SER A 100 22.23 -67.59 -25.22
N SER A 101 21.06 -67.80 -24.60
CA SER A 101 19.91 -66.89 -24.69
C SER A 101 19.82 -65.90 -23.52
N ASP A 102 20.87 -65.77 -22.72
CA ASP A 102 20.90 -64.88 -21.56
C ASP A 102 20.93 -63.40 -21.97
N GLY A 103 19.77 -62.74 -21.93
CA GLY A 103 19.62 -61.32 -22.25
C GLY A 103 20.29 -60.35 -21.28
N ASN A 104 20.82 -60.83 -20.16
CA ASN A 104 21.57 -60.00 -19.21
C ASN A 104 23.08 -60.13 -19.42
N LEU A 105 23.54 -61.11 -20.21
CA LEU A 105 24.97 -61.45 -20.38
C LEU A 105 25.70 -61.58 -19.01
N ALA A 106 25.02 -62.14 -18.01
CA ALA A 106 25.46 -62.13 -16.62
C ALA A 106 26.68 -63.05 -16.38
N ASP A 107 26.76 -64.15 -17.11
CA ASP A 107 27.76 -65.19 -16.88
C ASP A 107 29.17 -64.83 -17.41
N ASN A 108 29.31 -63.78 -18.23
CA ASN A 108 30.57 -63.31 -18.84
C ASN A 108 31.47 -64.45 -19.39
N SER A 109 30.84 -65.43 -20.03
CA SER A 109 31.51 -66.65 -20.50
C SER A 109 32.30 -66.40 -21.80
N ASN A 110 33.55 -66.85 -21.84
CA ASN A 110 34.38 -66.85 -23.05
C ASN A 110 34.11 -68.05 -23.98
N LEU A 111 33.22 -68.98 -23.58
CA LEU A 111 32.93 -70.22 -24.32
C LEU A 111 31.53 -70.25 -24.93
N ALA A 112 30.65 -69.35 -24.48
CA ALA A 112 29.29 -69.26 -24.98
C ALA A 112 29.19 -68.21 -26.09
N VAL A 113 28.42 -68.51 -27.12
CA VAL A 113 28.07 -67.55 -28.18
C VAL A 113 26.69 -66.98 -27.86
N PRO A 114 26.53 -65.67 -27.59
CA PRO A 114 25.21 -65.12 -27.32
C PRO A 114 24.34 -65.17 -28.58
N THR A 115 23.05 -65.47 -28.42
CA THR A 115 22.08 -65.35 -29.50
C THR A 115 21.80 -63.88 -29.79
N GLU A 116 21.25 -63.58 -30.97
CA GLU A 116 20.88 -62.21 -31.31
C GLU A 116 19.83 -61.61 -30.36
N GLN A 117 18.94 -62.44 -29.81
CA GLN A 117 17.95 -62.02 -28.83
C GLN A 117 18.63 -61.58 -27.53
N ALA A 118 19.63 -62.34 -27.06
CA ALA A 118 20.38 -62.01 -25.86
C ALA A 118 21.07 -60.64 -25.99
N VAL A 119 21.72 -60.39 -27.13
CA VAL A 119 22.38 -59.10 -27.40
C VAL A 119 21.36 -57.96 -27.49
N LYS A 120 20.23 -58.15 -28.20
CA LYS A 120 19.17 -57.14 -28.31
C LYS A 120 18.62 -56.75 -26.93
N THR A 121 18.24 -57.75 -26.12
CA THR A 121 17.72 -57.51 -24.76
C THR A 121 18.73 -56.76 -23.89
N TYR A 122 20.01 -57.15 -23.92
CA TYR A 122 21.04 -56.47 -23.15
C TYR A 122 21.16 -54.99 -23.56
N VAL A 123 21.26 -54.73 -24.86
CA VAL A 123 21.40 -53.38 -25.41
C VAL A 123 20.17 -52.52 -25.12
N ASP A 124 18.96 -53.05 -25.31
CA ASP A 124 17.70 -52.32 -25.03
C ASP A 124 17.59 -51.94 -23.55
N ASN A 125 18.01 -52.83 -22.65
CA ASN A 125 18.06 -52.56 -21.21
C ASN A 125 19.07 -51.44 -20.89
N GLN A 126 20.27 -51.47 -21.48
CA GLN A 126 21.27 -50.40 -21.29
C GLN A 126 20.77 -49.04 -21.82
N ILE A 127 20.14 -49.01 -23.00
CA ILE A 127 19.60 -47.79 -23.60
C ILE A 127 18.46 -47.21 -22.75
N THR A 128 17.58 -48.06 -22.24
CA THR A 128 16.46 -47.63 -21.38
C THR A 128 16.96 -46.96 -20.10
N GLN A 129 18.02 -47.50 -19.48
CA GLN A 129 18.63 -46.88 -18.30
C GLN A 129 19.21 -45.49 -18.60
N VAL A 130 19.88 -45.32 -19.74
CA VAL A 130 20.42 -44.03 -20.19
C VAL A 130 19.30 -43.02 -20.44
N ASN A 131 18.24 -43.42 -21.13
CA ASN A 131 17.10 -42.54 -21.41
C ASN A 131 16.43 -42.06 -20.10
N ASN A 132 16.17 -42.97 -19.17
CA ASN A 132 15.61 -42.63 -17.86
C ASN A 132 16.51 -41.65 -17.07
N ALA A 133 17.84 -41.80 -17.16
CA ALA A 133 18.79 -40.89 -16.53
C ALA A 133 18.86 -39.51 -17.21
N LEU A 134 18.56 -39.43 -18.51
CA LEU A 134 18.52 -38.16 -19.25
C LEU A 134 17.22 -37.40 -18.98
N ASP A 135 16.08 -38.09 -18.93
CA ASP A 135 14.77 -37.50 -18.66
C ASP A 135 14.66 -36.92 -17.24
N THR A 136 15.38 -37.50 -16.27
CA THR A 136 15.35 -37.06 -14.87
C THR A 136 16.11 -35.75 -14.59
N LYS A 137 17.03 -35.31 -15.46
CA LYS A 137 17.73 -34.03 -15.22
C LYS A 137 16.89 -32.78 -15.50
N ALA A 138 15.76 -32.91 -16.21
CA ALA A 138 14.98 -31.76 -16.63
C ALA A 138 13.45 -31.88 -16.39
N ALA A 139 12.89 -33.08 -16.16
CA ALA A 139 11.43 -33.25 -16.25
C ALA A 139 10.71 -33.76 -14.98
N LEU A 140 11.38 -34.31 -13.96
CA LEU A 140 10.65 -34.93 -12.85
C LEU A 140 11.41 -34.87 -11.53
N ASN A 141 10.90 -34.05 -10.60
CA ASN A 141 11.27 -33.99 -9.17
C ASN A 141 12.67 -34.50 -8.89
N GLY A 142 13.67 -33.66 -9.12
CA GLY A 142 15.03 -33.92 -8.65
C GLY A 142 14.98 -34.31 -7.17
N ALA A 143 15.82 -35.26 -6.77
CA ALA A 143 15.96 -35.58 -5.34
C ALA A 143 16.38 -34.30 -4.59
N ALA A 144 16.07 -34.21 -3.29
CA ALA A 144 16.34 -33.01 -2.49
C ALA A 144 17.81 -32.53 -2.54
N ASP A 145 18.73 -33.43 -2.87
CA ASP A 145 20.18 -33.17 -2.97
C ASP A 145 20.68 -32.90 -4.40
N GLN A 146 19.79 -32.80 -5.41
CA GLN A 146 20.19 -32.54 -6.79
C GLN A 146 20.42 -31.04 -7.04
N ASN A 147 21.68 -30.67 -7.28
CA ASN A 147 22.04 -29.34 -7.75
C ASN A 147 21.84 -29.23 -9.27
N PHE A 148 20.97 -28.31 -9.70
CA PHE A 148 20.86 -27.92 -11.10
C PHE A 148 21.74 -26.70 -11.37
N SER A 149 22.78 -26.87 -12.18
CA SER A 149 23.62 -25.76 -12.66
C SER A 149 23.41 -25.60 -14.16
N ALA A 150 22.88 -24.46 -14.57
CA ALA A 150 22.77 -24.07 -15.96
C ALA A 150 23.40 -22.70 -16.16
N GLN A 151 24.10 -22.51 -17.28
CA GLN A 151 24.62 -21.20 -17.66
C GLN A 151 23.49 -20.20 -17.92
N ASN A 152 22.40 -20.68 -18.53
CA ASN A 152 21.16 -19.94 -18.76
C ASN A 152 19.98 -20.85 -18.41
N LEU A 153 19.05 -20.35 -17.59
CA LEU A 153 17.78 -21.02 -17.30
C LEU A 153 16.64 -20.20 -17.93
N THR A 154 15.99 -20.79 -18.93
CA THR A 154 14.76 -20.24 -19.51
C THR A 154 13.59 -21.11 -19.07
N VAL A 155 12.64 -20.52 -18.32
CA VAL A 155 11.40 -21.21 -17.92
C VAL A 155 10.31 -20.80 -18.90
N GLY A 156 9.81 -21.75 -19.70
CA GLY A 156 8.76 -21.48 -20.70
C GLY A 156 7.36 -21.31 -20.10
N GLY A 157 7.18 -21.64 -18.83
CA GLY A 157 5.95 -21.44 -18.05
C GLY A 157 6.24 -20.70 -16.73
N ASN A 158 5.59 -21.11 -15.65
CA ASN A 158 5.76 -20.50 -14.34
C ASN A 158 6.97 -21.10 -13.59
N LEU A 159 7.72 -20.27 -12.88
CA LEU A 159 8.70 -20.72 -11.87
C LEU A 159 8.04 -20.73 -10.49
N GLN A 160 7.91 -21.91 -9.88
CA GLN A 160 7.47 -22.05 -8.49
C GLN A 160 8.67 -22.43 -7.62
N VAL A 161 8.91 -21.65 -6.56
CA VAL A 161 9.97 -21.92 -5.57
C VAL A 161 9.30 -22.15 -4.22
N SER A 162 9.38 -23.37 -3.69
CA SER A 162 8.76 -23.72 -2.39
C SER A 162 9.57 -23.21 -1.18
N GLY A 163 10.82 -22.81 -1.40
CA GLY A 163 11.71 -22.24 -0.41
C GLY A 163 12.10 -20.80 -0.78
N ASN A 164 13.33 -20.42 -0.44
CA ASN A 164 13.85 -19.10 -0.76
C ASN A 164 14.39 -19.05 -2.19
N LEU A 165 14.14 -17.94 -2.88
CA LEU A 165 14.81 -17.57 -4.12
C LEU A 165 15.92 -16.55 -3.81
N GLU A 166 17.18 -16.97 -3.95
CA GLU A 166 18.32 -16.06 -3.92
C GLU A 166 18.76 -15.79 -5.36
N VAL A 167 18.85 -14.51 -5.74
CA VAL A 167 19.38 -14.09 -7.05
C VAL A 167 20.62 -13.26 -6.80
N GLN A 168 21.77 -13.77 -7.24
CA GLN A 168 23.03 -13.03 -7.19
C GLN A 168 23.13 -12.15 -8.43
N GLY A 169 22.95 -10.84 -8.24
CA GLY A 169 22.99 -9.84 -9.31
C GLY A 169 21.66 -9.09 -9.48
N ASP A 170 21.51 -8.42 -10.62
CA ASP A 170 20.35 -7.57 -10.89
C ASP A 170 19.09 -8.41 -11.17
N VAL A 171 17.98 -8.05 -10.51
CA VAL A 171 16.65 -8.62 -10.79
C VAL A 171 15.86 -7.65 -11.67
N ILE A 172 15.45 -8.11 -12.85
CA ILE A 172 14.58 -7.35 -13.76
C ILE A 172 13.21 -8.03 -13.82
N ALA A 173 12.23 -7.49 -13.10
CA ALA A 173 10.83 -7.92 -13.21
C ALA A 173 10.13 -7.09 -14.31
N ARG A 174 9.71 -7.74 -15.41
CA ARG A 174 9.15 -7.04 -16.59
C ARG A 174 7.62 -6.92 -16.60
N ASP A 175 6.92 -7.76 -15.85
CA ASP A 175 5.46 -7.78 -15.78
C ASP A 175 5.07 -7.95 -14.30
N THR A 176 4.75 -6.84 -13.65
CA THR A 176 4.65 -6.77 -12.19
C THR A 176 3.18 -6.80 -11.81
N GLU A 177 2.53 -7.97 -11.85
CA GLU A 177 1.13 -8.01 -11.42
C GLU A 177 0.97 -8.13 -9.91
N HIS A 178 1.86 -8.77 -9.14
CA HIS A 178 1.76 -8.70 -7.67
C HIS A 178 3.02 -9.23 -6.96
N ILE A 179 3.59 -8.43 -6.05
CA ILE A 179 4.35 -8.96 -4.91
C ILE A 179 3.41 -8.82 -3.71
N GLU A 180 2.85 -9.94 -3.23
CA GLU A 180 2.03 -9.93 -2.02
C GLU A 180 2.91 -9.89 -0.76
N GLY A 181 2.50 -9.10 0.24
CA GLY A 181 3.18 -9.00 1.52
C GLY A 181 4.19 -7.85 1.63
N ASN A 182 5.08 -7.95 2.62
CA ASN A 182 6.09 -6.92 2.90
C ASN A 182 7.28 -7.10 1.96
N VAL A 183 7.71 -6.00 1.33
CA VAL A 183 8.91 -5.95 0.50
C VAL A 183 9.95 -5.08 1.21
N SER A 184 11.13 -5.63 1.46
CA SER A 184 12.30 -4.87 1.92
C SER A 184 13.22 -4.66 0.72
N LEU A 185 13.51 -3.40 0.42
CA LEU A 185 14.36 -2.98 -0.69
C LEU A 185 15.58 -2.25 -0.11
N GLY A 186 16.52 -3.03 0.43
CA GLY A 186 17.71 -2.53 1.12
C GLY A 186 17.64 -2.61 2.64
N ASP A 187 18.81 -2.58 3.27
CA ASP A 187 19.06 -2.63 4.71
C ASP A 187 20.24 -1.74 5.17
N GLU A 188 20.94 -1.08 4.24
CA GLU A 188 22.03 -0.15 4.50
C GLU A 188 21.61 1.30 4.28
N ASP A 189 22.28 2.24 4.97
CA ASP A 189 22.00 3.68 4.83
C ASP A 189 22.29 4.23 3.41
N SER A 190 23.07 3.49 2.60
CA SER A 190 23.39 3.86 1.22
C SER A 190 22.39 3.38 0.18
N ASP A 191 21.38 2.59 0.56
CA ASP A 191 20.41 2.05 -0.38
C ASP A 191 19.51 3.14 -0.98
N VAL A 192 19.30 3.07 -2.30
CA VAL A 192 18.49 4.04 -3.05
C VAL A 192 17.45 3.32 -3.89
N ILE A 193 16.19 3.69 -3.70
CA ILE A 193 15.07 3.25 -4.54
C ILE A 193 14.75 4.37 -5.53
N THR A 194 14.96 4.13 -6.82
CA THR A 194 14.60 5.08 -7.89
C THR A 194 13.30 4.65 -8.56
N ILE A 195 12.28 5.52 -8.54
CA ILE A 195 10.98 5.29 -9.18
C ILE A 195 10.77 6.36 -10.24
N ALA A 196 10.76 5.97 -11.51
CA ALA A 196 10.57 6.92 -12.63
C ALA A 196 9.12 7.39 -12.80
N GLY A 197 8.16 6.70 -12.16
CA GLY A 197 6.72 6.93 -12.27
C GLY A 197 6.09 7.48 -10.98
N VAL A 198 4.82 7.13 -10.78
CA VAL A 198 4.03 7.51 -9.61
C VAL A 198 4.06 6.39 -8.57
N VAL A 199 4.15 6.77 -7.30
CA VAL A 199 3.90 5.87 -6.17
C VAL A 199 2.46 6.09 -5.70
N SER A 200 1.65 5.03 -5.66
CA SER A 200 0.27 5.08 -5.18
C SER A 200 -0.05 3.87 -4.32
N SER A 201 -1.00 4.03 -3.40
CA SER A 201 -1.53 2.93 -2.60
C SER A 201 -2.75 2.32 -3.29
N GLY A 202 -2.72 1.01 -3.55
CA GLY A 202 -3.89 0.24 -3.95
C GLY A 202 -4.77 -0.21 -2.78
N HIS A 203 -4.38 0.13 -1.54
CA HIS A 203 -5.11 -0.29 -0.34
C HIS A 203 -6.45 0.43 -0.25
N SER A 204 -7.48 -0.24 0.28
CA SER A 204 -8.85 0.31 0.39
C SER A 204 -8.96 1.55 1.29
N SER A 205 -7.97 1.78 2.16
CA SER A 205 -7.87 3.01 2.95
C SER A 205 -7.46 4.24 2.13
N GLY A 206 -6.90 4.03 0.92
CA GLY A 206 -6.35 5.09 0.06
C GLY A 206 -5.07 5.74 0.60
N ALA A 207 -4.55 5.30 1.75
CA ALA A 207 -3.39 5.89 2.39
C ALA A 207 -2.09 5.29 1.84
N LEU A 208 -1.14 6.16 1.47
CA LEU A 208 0.27 5.83 1.37
C LEU A 208 0.93 6.25 2.68
N GLU A 209 1.28 5.27 3.52
CA GLU A 209 1.89 5.53 4.82
C GLU A 209 3.41 5.54 4.72
N VAL A 210 4.04 6.55 5.32
CA VAL A 210 5.50 6.61 5.52
C VAL A 210 5.72 6.69 7.03
N ASN A 211 6.18 5.59 7.63
CA ASN A 211 6.32 5.47 9.09
C ASN A 211 7.49 6.27 9.67
N SER A 212 8.35 6.83 8.81
CA SER A 212 9.49 7.67 9.16
C SER A 212 9.34 9.08 8.56
N GLY A 213 10.35 9.94 8.71
CA GLY A 213 10.33 11.27 8.11
C GLY A 213 10.29 11.21 6.58
N LEU A 214 9.38 11.98 5.97
CA LEU A 214 9.37 12.22 4.52
C LEU A 214 10.24 13.45 4.23
N HIS A 215 11.35 13.24 3.52
CA HIS A 215 12.19 14.34 3.03
C HIS A 215 11.98 14.54 1.52
N THR A 216 11.54 15.74 1.12
CA THR A 216 11.39 16.11 -0.28
C THR A 216 12.41 17.20 -0.63
N THR A 217 13.14 17.03 -1.74
CA THR A 217 14.04 18.07 -2.27
C THR A 217 13.30 19.12 -3.11
N GLY A 218 12.13 18.76 -3.63
CA GLY A 218 11.20 19.65 -4.33
C GLY A 218 9.97 20.03 -3.47
N SER A 219 9.05 20.78 -4.08
CA SER A 219 7.79 21.17 -3.46
C SER A 219 6.89 19.95 -3.20
N LEU A 220 6.26 19.91 -2.03
CA LEU A 220 5.16 18.99 -1.71
C LEU A 220 3.82 19.69 -2.01
N SER A 221 3.04 19.14 -2.95
CA SER A 221 1.66 19.58 -3.21
C SER A 221 0.69 18.64 -2.52
N VAL A 222 -0.30 19.19 -1.82
CA VAL A 222 -1.37 18.43 -1.16
C VAL A 222 -2.69 19.04 -1.63
N ASP A 223 -3.46 18.28 -2.42
CA ASP A 223 -4.75 18.75 -2.97
C ASP A 223 -5.86 18.78 -1.91
N GLY A 224 -5.70 17.99 -0.84
CA GLY A 224 -6.62 17.90 0.28
C GLY A 224 -6.14 18.66 1.52
N SER A 225 -6.47 18.13 2.69
CA SER A 225 -6.04 18.69 3.96
C SER A 225 -4.64 18.21 4.34
N LEU A 226 -3.79 19.12 4.81
CA LEU A 226 -2.54 18.80 5.49
C LEU A 226 -2.75 18.97 7.00
N SER A 227 -2.56 17.89 7.76
CA SER A 227 -2.54 17.91 9.22
C SER A 227 -1.11 17.77 9.71
N VAL A 228 -0.65 18.70 10.54
CA VAL A 228 0.65 18.66 11.20
C VAL A 228 0.40 18.61 12.69
N ARG A 229 0.90 17.57 13.37
CA ARG A 229 0.70 17.39 14.81
C ARG A 229 1.58 18.28 15.67
N ASP A 230 2.79 18.55 15.19
CA ASP A 230 3.80 19.31 15.92
C ASP A 230 4.00 20.71 15.31
N ALA A 231 4.87 21.51 15.91
CA ALA A 231 5.12 22.86 15.44
C ALA A 231 5.76 22.86 14.04
N ILE A 232 5.23 23.70 13.15
CA ILE A 232 5.91 24.08 11.92
C ILE A 232 6.95 25.14 12.29
N ALA A 233 8.24 24.91 12.01
CA ALA A 233 9.25 25.91 12.33
C ALA A 233 8.93 27.20 11.55
N THR A 234 9.02 28.35 12.22
CA THR A 234 8.46 29.64 11.77
C THR A 234 8.94 30.13 10.39
N ALA A 235 10.06 29.60 9.88
CA ALA A 235 10.54 29.89 8.52
C ALA A 235 9.85 29.06 7.41
N GLN A 236 9.05 28.04 7.76
CA GLN A 236 8.56 27.03 6.82
C GLN A 236 7.13 27.26 6.31
N LEU A 237 6.29 28.01 7.04
CA LEU A 237 4.91 28.28 6.64
C LEU A 237 4.77 29.70 6.09
N ARG A 238 4.59 29.83 4.77
CA ARG A 238 4.30 31.10 4.11
C ARG A 238 3.05 30.97 3.24
N VAL A 239 1.99 31.68 3.60
CA VAL A 239 0.79 31.82 2.77
C VAL A 239 1.01 33.01 1.84
N THR A 240 1.19 32.77 0.54
CA THR A 240 1.51 33.82 -0.45
C THR A 240 0.31 34.52 -1.05
N GLU A 241 -0.87 33.89 -0.99
CA GLU A 241 -2.11 34.45 -1.52
C GLU A 241 -3.06 34.85 -0.39
N GLN A 242 -3.97 33.95 -0.01
CA GLN A 242 -5.01 34.22 0.97
C GLN A 242 -5.41 32.91 1.67
N VAL A 243 -5.82 33.03 2.93
CA VAL A 243 -6.53 31.94 3.62
C VAL A 243 -8.01 32.07 3.26
N THR A 244 -8.49 31.26 2.32
CA THR A 244 -9.91 31.20 1.94
C THR A 244 -10.66 30.30 2.93
N GLY A 245 -10.89 30.80 4.14
CA GLY A 245 -11.52 30.03 5.22
C GLY A 245 -11.37 30.71 6.57
N SER A 246 -11.86 30.05 7.63
CA SER A 246 -11.63 30.52 9.00
C SER A 246 -10.23 30.14 9.45
N LEU A 247 -9.50 31.10 10.01
CA LEU A 247 -8.24 30.86 10.72
C LEU A 247 -8.54 30.82 12.22
N THR A 248 -8.42 29.64 12.83
CA THR A 248 -8.50 29.48 14.28
C THR A 248 -7.10 29.51 14.87
N ILE A 249 -6.88 30.38 15.84
CA ILE A 249 -5.62 30.48 16.59
C ILE A 249 -5.97 30.21 18.04
N GLU A 250 -5.46 29.11 18.60
CA GLU A 250 -5.80 28.70 19.97
C GLU A 250 -5.12 29.55 21.06
N ASN A 251 -4.04 30.25 20.72
CA ASN A 251 -3.28 31.07 21.67
C ASN A 251 -3.25 32.55 21.25
N SER A 252 -2.21 33.02 20.55
CA SER A 252 -2.10 34.43 20.19
C SER A 252 -1.74 34.62 18.72
N LEU A 253 -2.29 35.67 18.11
CA LEU A 253 -1.93 36.15 16.78
C LEU A 253 -0.82 37.19 16.92
N GLN A 254 0.40 36.83 16.53
CA GLN A 254 1.51 37.77 16.41
C GLN A 254 1.82 38.02 14.94
N LEU A 255 1.74 39.28 14.52
CA LEU A 255 2.21 39.70 13.20
C LEU A 255 3.74 39.87 13.23
N GLY A 256 4.38 39.95 12.06
CA GLY A 256 5.85 39.95 11.94
C GLY A 256 6.59 41.04 12.74
N THR A 257 5.89 42.08 13.19
CA THR A 257 6.35 43.08 14.17
C THR A 257 5.17 43.53 15.03
N GLY A 258 5.41 43.83 16.32
CA GLY A 258 4.39 44.36 17.25
C GLY A 258 4.06 43.44 18.42
N LEU A 259 3.03 43.81 19.19
CA LEU A 259 2.50 43.02 20.30
C LEU A 259 1.67 41.84 19.78
N ALA A 260 1.71 40.71 20.49
CA ALA A 260 0.87 39.56 20.18
C ALA A 260 -0.55 39.80 20.71
N ILE A 261 -1.54 39.75 19.82
CA ILE A 261 -2.94 39.87 20.21
C ILE A 261 -3.40 38.51 20.73
N ASN A 262 -3.92 38.46 21.95
CA ASN A 262 -4.36 37.21 22.59
C ASN A 262 -5.88 37.06 22.64
N GLU A 263 -6.66 38.11 22.39
CA GLU A 263 -8.12 38.03 22.41
C GLU A 263 -8.83 39.15 21.63
N PHE A 264 -10.09 38.88 21.27
CA PHE A 264 -11.07 39.90 20.96
C PHE A 264 -11.96 40.14 22.19
N SER A 265 -11.85 41.30 22.82
CA SER A 265 -12.53 41.59 24.09
C SER A 265 -13.96 42.10 23.89
N SER A 266 -14.91 41.52 24.63
CA SER A 266 -16.30 41.98 24.71
C SER A 266 -16.58 42.87 25.93
N ASP A 267 -15.55 43.33 26.64
CA ASP A 267 -15.72 44.17 27.83
C ASP A 267 -16.21 45.58 27.47
N GLY A 268 -17.52 45.81 27.62
CA GLY A 268 -18.16 47.10 27.38
C GLY A 268 -17.76 48.24 28.30
N ASN A 269 -16.97 47.97 29.34
CA ASN A 269 -16.45 49.00 30.24
C ASN A 269 -14.97 49.31 29.99
N LEU A 270 -14.29 48.54 29.12
CA LEU A 270 -12.85 48.67 28.86
C LEU A 270 -12.01 48.73 30.15
N THR A 271 -12.39 47.95 31.16
CA THR A 271 -11.82 47.99 32.51
C THR A 271 -10.40 47.47 32.58
N ASP A 272 -10.09 46.47 31.75
CA ASP A 272 -8.76 45.85 31.74
C ASP A 272 -7.69 46.74 31.06
N ASN A 273 -8.11 47.70 30.22
CA ASN A 273 -7.22 48.60 29.47
C ASN A 273 -6.01 47.87 28.84
N SER A 274 -6.25 46.70 28.27
CA SER A 274 -5.21 45.79 27.75
C SER A 274 -4.65 46.26 26.41
N ASP A 275 -3.33 46.29 26.29
CA ASP A 275 -2.61 46.52 25.02
C ASP A 275 -2.60 45.29 24.10
N LEU A 276 -3.07 44.13 24.58
CA LEU A 276 -3.05 42.84 23.86
C LEU A 276 -4.43 42.40 23.36
N ALA A 277 -5.49 43.14 23.72
CA ALA A 277 -6.86 42.83 23.35
C ALA A 277 -7.37 43.78 22.27
N ILE A 278 -8.10 43.26 21.28
CA ILE A 278 -8.86 44.09 20.34
C ILE A 278 -10.31 44.16 20.83
N PRO A 279 -10.86 45.32 21.20
CA PRO A 279 -12.24 45.40 21.63
C PRO A 279 -13.19 45.15 20.45
N THR A 280 -14.26 44.41 20.71
CA THR A 280 -15.38 44.23 19.77
C THR A 280 -16.14 45.53 19.55
N GLU A 281 -16.85 45.64 18.43
CA GLU A 281 -17.70 46.81 18.15
C GLU A 281 -18.74 47.07 19.26
N GLN A 282 -19.31 46.00 19.81
CA GLN A 282 -20.26 46.10 20.92
C GLN A 282 -19.60 46.66 22.18
N ALA A 283 -18.37 46.23 22.51
CA ALA A 283 -17.64 46.74 23.67
C ALA A 283 -17.40 48.25 23.56
N VAL A 284 -16.91 48.72 22.40
CA VAL A 284 -16.70 50.14 22.14
C VAL A 284 -18.03 50.90 22.20
N LYS A 285 -19.10 50.38 21.60
CA LYS A 285 -20.41 51.04 21.62
C LYS A 285 -20.94 51.20 23.04
N THR A 286 -20.91 50.14 23.84
CA THR A 286 -21.37 50.19 25.24
C THR A 286 -20.55 51.20 26.05
N TYR A 287 -19.22 51.21 25.90
CA TYR A 287 -18.37 52.16 26.61
C TYR A 287 -18.74 53.60 26.22
N VAL A 288 -18.82 53.89 24.93
CA VAL A 288 -19.13 55.23 24.43
C VAL A 288 -20.54 55.66 24.80
N ASP A 289 -21.55 54.79 24.67
CA ASP A 289 -22.93 55.07 25.09
C ASP A 289 -23.00 55.40 26.59
N ASN A 290 -22.25 54.66 27.42
CA ASN A 290 -22.16 54.92 28.86
C ASN A 290 -21.53 56.29 29.13
N GLN A 291 -20.42 56.64 28.46
CA GLN A 291 -19.79 57.96 28.58
C GLN A 291 -20.73 59.10 28.13
N ILE A 292 -21.41 58.93 26.99
CA ILE A 292 -22.38 59.92 26.48
C ILE A 292 -23.57 60.06 27.42
N THR A 293 -24.08 58.96 27.98
CA THR A 293 -25.18 59.00 28.95
C THR A 293 -24.81 59.79 30.20
N GLN A 294 -23.59 59.62 30.70
CA GLN A 294 -23.08 60.42 31.82
C GLN A 294 -23.03 61.91 31.49
N VAL A 295 -22.57 62.28 30.28
CA VAL A 295 -22.55 63.68 29.82
C VAL A 295 -23.97 64.23 29.66
N ASN A 296 -24.89 63.50 29.04
CA ASN A 296 -26.28 63.94 28.85
C ASN A 296 -26.97 64.16 30.20
N ASN A 297 -26.80 63.25 31.16
CA ASN A 297 -27.34 63.40 32.50
C ASN A 297 -26.79 64.67 33.20
N ALA A 298 -25.51 65.01 32.98
CA ALA A 298 -24.88 66.22 33.54
C ALA A 298 -25.35 67.52 32.87
N VAL A 299 -25.73 67.48 31.59
CA VAL A 299 -26.27 68.62 30.84
C VAL A 299 -27.74 68.85 31.22
N ASP A 300 -28.55 67.79 31.29
CA ASP A 300 -29.97 67.90 31.65
C ASP A 300 -30.17 68.40 33.09
N THR A 301 -29.28 68.07 34.03
CA THR A 301 -29.34 68.59 35.41
C THR A 301 -29.05 70.09 35.52
N LYS A 302 -28.38 70.72 34.55
CA LYS A 302 -28.24 72.20 34.53
C LYS A 302 -29.48 72.93 34.01
N ALA A 303 -30.38 72.23 33.29
CA ALA A 303 -31.60 72.80 32.72
C ALA A 303 -32.88 72.39 33.48
N ALA A 304 -32.88 71.27 34.20
CA ALA A 304 -34.04 70.75 34.92
C ALA A 304 -33.94 70.95 36.44
N LEU A 305 -34.39 72.13 36.90
CA LEU A 305 -35.00 72.51 38.19
C LEU A 305 -34.74 71.76 39.53
N ASN A 306 -33.69 70.94 39.67
CA ASN A 306 -33.24 70.37 40.94
C ASN A 306 -31.71 70.26 40.92
N GLY A 307 -31.03 71.40 40.82
CA GLY A 307 -29.63 71.46 41.24
C GLY A 307 -29.52 70.97 42.69
N ALA A 308 -28.39 70.38 43.06
CA ALA A 308 -28.11 70.12 44.47
C ALA A 308 -28.33 71.41 45.27
N ALA A 309 -28.83 71.30 46.51
CA ALA A 309 -29.21 72.46 47.34
C ALA A 309 -28.08 73.49 47.54
N ASP A 310 -26.85 73.11 47.19
CA ASP A 310 -25.62 73.86 47.37
C ASP A 310 -25.14 74.57 46.08
N GLN A 311 -25.90 74.49 44.97
CA GLN A 311 -25.55 75.14 43.71
C GLN A 311 -26.43 76.36 43.40
N ASP A 312 -25.81 77.54 43.37
CA ASP A 312 -26.45 78.79 42.97
C ASP A 312 -26.76 78.81 41.47
N PHE A 313 -28.01 79.05 41.09
CA PHE A 313 -28.39 79.29 39.68
C PHE A 313 -28.16 80.75 39.30
N THR A 314 -27.06 81.03 38.60
CA THR A 314 -26.77 82.37 38.03
C THR A 314 -27.15 82.40 36.55
N ALA A 315 -28.16 83.19 36.18
CA ALA A 315 -28.53 83.43 34.79
C ALA A 315 -28.51 84.94 34.48
N ASN A 316 -27.91 85.33 33.35
CA ASN A 316 -27.87 86.74 32.92
C ASN A 316 -29.27 87.31 32.63
N ASN A 317 -30.15 86.49 32.04
CA ASN A 317 -31.55 86.81 31.81
C ASN A 317 -32.38 85.59 32.18
N LEU A 318 -33.43 85.79 32.98
CA LEU A 318 -34.42 84.76 33.30
C LEU A 318 -35.76 85.13 32.65
N THR A 319 -36.15 84.38 31.63
CA THR A 319 -37.49 84.47 31.04
C THR A 319 -38.36 83.36 31.63
N VAL A 320 -39.45 83.73 32.31
CA VAL A 320 -40.41 82.77 32.86
C VAL A 320 -41.68 82.83 32.02
N ASP A 321 -42.03 81.74 31.34
CA ASP A 321 -43.28 81.61 30.58
C ASP A 321 -44.43 81.19 31.51
N GLY A 322 -44.79 82.08 32.43
CA GLY A 322 -45.78 81.83 33.48
C GLY A 322 -45.48 82.58 34.77
N SER A 323 -45.91 82.00 35.90
CA SER A 323 -45.73 82.61 37.21
C SER A 323 -44.38 82.24 37.82
N LEU A 324 -43.62 83.23 38.30
CA LEU A 324 -42.48 83.03 39.18
C LEU A 324 -42.97 83.03 40.63
N SER A 325 -42.89 81.88 41.30
CA SER A 325 -43.20 81.75 42.74
C SER A 325 -41.90 81.71 43.53
N VAL A 326 -41.71 82.67 44.44
CA VAL A 326 -40.56 82.71 45.36
C VAL A 326 -41.06 82.27 46.74
N SER A 327 -40.69 81.06 47.14
CA SER A 327 -41.24 80.38 48.34
C SER A 327 -40.72 80.94 49.66
N ASN A 328 -39.56 81.61 49.65
CA ASN A 328 -38.95 82.26 50.80
C ASN A 328 -38.84 83.77 50.56
N ALA A 329 -38.79 84.57 51.64
CA ALA A 329 -38.59 86.01 51.51
C ALA A 329 -37.36 86.33 50.64
N ILE A 330 -37.48 87.32 49.73
CA ILE A 330 -36.33 87.90 49.04
C ILE A 330 -35.46 88.53 50.13
N ALA A 331 -34.42 87.79 50.55
CA ALA A 331 -33.71 88.05 51.80
C ALA A 331 -32.89 89.35 51.81
N THR A 332 -32.85 90.08 50.69
CA THR A 332 -32.16 91.36 50.55
C THR A 332 -33.01 92.39 49.78
N SER A 333 -34.21 92.63 50.30
CA SER A 333 -34.96 93.91 50.36
C SER A 333 -35.10 94.86 49.16
N GLU A 334 -34.74 94.52 47.92
CA GLU A 334 -35.08 95.34 46.75
C GLU A 334 -35.39 94.49 45.50
N LEU A 335 -36.63 94.59 45.01
CA LEU A 335 -36.95 94.22 43.63
C LEU A 335 -36.61 95.42 42.74
N ASN A 336 -35.42 95.41 42.14
CA ASN A 336 -34.95 96.49 41.28
C ASN A 336 -35.49 96.32 39.84
N ALA A 337 -36.76 96.66 39.63
CA ALA A 337 -37.41 96.56 38.33
C ALA A 337 -37.41 97.91 37.59
N THR A 338 -36.71 98.01 36.47
CA THR A 338 -36.68 99.21 35.61
C THR A 338 -37.88 99.29 34.65
N GLY A 339 -39.05 98.79 35.05
CA GLY A 339 -40.23 98.64 34.18
C GLY A 339 -41.56 98.69 34.93
N ILE A 340 -42.65 98.36 34.23
CA ILE A 340 -44.00 98.39 34.81
C ILE A 340 -44.21 97.15 35.68
N ILE A 341 -44.38 97.35 36.99
CA ILE A 341 -44.96 96.34 37.88
C ILE A 341 -46.48 96.52 37.83
N ARG A 342 -47.19 95.55 37.24
CA ARG A 342 -48.66 95.49 37.30
C ARG A 342 -49.05 94.55 38.44
N SER A 343 -49.82 95.04 39.39
CA SER A 343 -50.46 94.18 40.39
C SER A 343 -51.90 94.62 40.55
N ASP A 344 -52.79 93.64 40.53
CA ASP A 344 -54.23 93.86 40.69
C ASP A 344 -54.59 94.14 42.17
N VAL A 345 -53.66 93.86 43.10
CA VAL A 345 -53.82 94.05 44.55
C VAL A 345 -52.45 94.32 45.18
N PHE A 346 -52.13 95.59 45.43
CA PHE A 346 -51.02 95.93 46.34
C PHE A 346 -51.56 95.99 47.77
N ARG A 347 -51.10 95.09 48.64
CA ARG A 347 -51.42 95.10 50.08
C ARG A 347 -50.12 95.28 50.86
N SER A 348 -49.97 96.44 51.50
CA SER A 348 -48.96 96.62 52.56
C SER A 348 -49.45 95.89 53.81
N SER A 349 -48.61 95.01 54.37
CA SER A 349 -48.94 94.29 55.60
C SER A 349 -48.51 95.04 56.87
N THR A 350 -47.74 96.13 56.78
CA THR A 350 -47.26 96.91 57.94
C THR A 350 -46.82 98.33 57.53
N ASN A 351 -47.60 99.34 57.93
CA ASN A 351 -47.32 100.79 58.04
C ASN A 351 -46.84 101.59 56.81
N ASP A 352 -47.30 102.86 56.77
CA ASP A 352 -46.94 104.02 55.94
C ASP A 352 -46.48 103.79 54.50
N TRP A 353 -47.21 104.40 53.56
CA TRP A 353 -46.86 104.42 52.15
C TRP A 353 -46.03 105.68 51.86
N GLU A 354 -44.76 105.49 51.52
CA GLU A 354 -43.91 106.56 51.01
C GLU A 354 -43.76 106.40 49.50
N ILE A 355 -44.55 107.15 48.72
CA ILE A 355 -44.41 107.21 47.27
C ILE A 355 -43.50 108.41 46.96
N ALA A 356 -42.18 108.18 46.99
CA ALA A 356 -41.20 109.20 46.66
C ALA A 356 -40.82 109.16 45.18
N ARG A 357 -40.86 110.31 44.50
CA ARG A 357 -40.01 110.58 43.34
C ARG A 357 -38.97 111.60 43.76
N ASN A 358 -37.70 111.19 43.79
CA ASN A 358 -36.52 112.05 43.92
C ASN A 358 -36.69 113.29 44.82
N GLY A 359 -36.97 113.08 46.10
CA GLY A 359 -36.71 114.07 47.15
C GLY A 359 -37.82 115.06 47.52
N GLU A 360 -39.04 114.94 46.98
CA GLU A 360 -40.21 115.69 47.46
C GLU A 360 -41.28 114.70 47.94
N HIS A 361 -41.62 114.74 49.24
CA HIS A 361 -42.45 113.72 49.89
C HIS A 361 -43.93 114.10 49.83
N LEU A 362 -44.76 113.21 49.26
CA LEU A 362 -46.20 113.19 49.49
C LEU A 362 -46.50 112.15 50.57
N GLU A 363 -46.89 112.62 51.75
CA GLU A 363 -47.24 111.76 52.88
C GLU A 363 -48.77 111.70 53.04
N ILE A 364 -49.35 110.50 53.02
CA ILE A 364 -50.78 110.27 53.28
C ILE A 364 -50.88 109.51 54.61
N ARG A 365 -51.46 110.15 55.64
CA ARG A 365 -51.67 109.58 56.97
C ARG A 365 -53.15 109.35 57.26
N GLU A 366 -53.46 108.34 58.08
CA GLU A 366 -54.83 108.06 58.51
C GLU A 366 -55.37 109.11 59.52
N PRO A 367 -56.67 109.44 59.51
CA PRO A 367 -57.25 110.44 60.42
C PRO A 367 -57.74 109.80 61.73
N GLU A 368 -57.40 110.40 62.88
CA GLU A 368 -57.95 110.04 64.18
C GLU A 368 -59.46 110.38 64.26
N GLU A 369 -60.19 109.52 64.98
CA GLU A 369 -61.64 109.33 64.98
C GLU A 369 -62.47 110.64 64.93
N GLY A 370 -63.10 110.89 63.78
CA GLY A 370 -64.16 111.90 63.63
C GLY A 370 -63.85 113.16 62.81
N ALA A 371 -62.64 113.38 62.30
CA ALA A 371 -62.36 114.50 61.37
C ALA A 371 -61.37 114.15 60.25
N LYS A 372 -61.76 114.52 59.01
CA LYS A 372 -61.18 114.31 57.66
C LYS A 372 -59.66 114.12 57.51
N VAL A 373 -59.26 113.22 56.58
CA VAL A 373 -57.88 113.06 56.02
C VAL A 373 -57.42 114.41 55.44
N TRP A 374 -56.18 114.81 55.74
CA TRP A 374 -55.55 115.97 55.11
C TRP A 374 -54.22 115.58 54.49
N ALA A 375 -53.97 116.05 53.27
CA ALA A 375 -52.67 115.99 52.61
C ALA A 375 -52.12 117.42 52.56
N ARG A 376 -50.86 117.61 52.95
CA ARG A 376 -50.17 118.90 52.89
C ARG A 376 -49.22 118.92 51.70
N PHE A 377 -49.48 119.81 50.75
CA PHE A 377 -48.57 120.12 49.65
C PHE A 377 -47.77 121.35 50.06
N ASN A 378 -46.44 121.27 50.04
CA ASN A 378 -45.56 122.40 50.40
C ASN A 378 -45.17 123.25 49.19
N ASP A 379 -45.74 122.96 48.02
CA ASP A 379 -45.55 123.67 46.76
C ASP A 379 -46.91 123.96 46.09
N ASP A 380 -47.02 125.10 45.37
CA ASP A 380 -48.27 125.64 44.80
C ASP A 380 -48.82 124.82 43.60
N ARG A 381 -48.83 123.48 43.68
CA ARG A 381 -49.27 122.60 42.58
C ARG A 381 -50.45 121.73 42.96
N SER A 382 -51.28 121.48 41.95
CA SER A 382 -52.61 120.88 42.07
C SER A 382 -52.55 119.37 42.30
N LEU A 383 -53.24 118.89 43.34
CA LEU A 383 -53.55 117.46 43.52
C LEU A 383 -54.64 117.04 42.52
N HIS A 384 -54.30 116.15 41.59
CA HIS A 384 -55.27 115.59 40.65
C HIS A 384 -55.71 114.19 41.13
N LEU A 385 -56.74 114.16 41.99
CA LEU A 385 -57.44 112.92 42.36
C LEU A 385 -58.52 112.64 41.31
N ILE A 386 -58.34 111.60 40.51
CA ILE A 386 -59.33 111.17 39.51
C ILE A 386 -59.99 109.90 40.05
N GLY A 387 -61.31 109.94 40.33
CA GLY A 387 -62.10 108.71 40.32
C GLY A 387 -63.01 108.33 41.50
N THR A 388 -63.50 109.23 42.37
CA THR A 388 -64.69 108.92 43.19
C THR A 388 -65.65 110.11 43.33
N PRO A 389 -66.98 109.95 43.16
CA PRO A 389 -67.92 111.10 43.04
C PRO A 389 -68.35 111.75 44.37
N ASN A 390 -67.94 111.22 45.52
CA ASN A 390 -68.45 111.65 46.83
C ASN A 390 -67.32 112.20 47.71
N LEU A 391 -66.76 113.34 47.33
CA LEU A 391 -65.89 114.12 48.20
C LEU A 391 -66.70 115.26 48.84
N TRP A 392 -67.06 115.12 50.12
CA TRP A 392 -67.85 116.11 50.85
C TRP A 392 -66.94 117.06 51.64
N VAL A 393 -66.67 118.25 51.08
CA VAL A 393 -65.79 119.25 51.69
C VAL A 393 -66.62 120.32 52.41
N ASP A 394 -66.91 120.08 53.68
CA ASP A 394 -67.52 121.07 54.59
C ASP A 394 -66.44 121.98 55.26
N GLY A 395 -66.43 123.29 54.95
CA GLY A 395 -65.48 124.31 55.43
C GLY A 395 -64.88 125.20 54.31
N ARG A 396 -64.60 126.49 54.59
CA ARG A 396 -64.15 127.48 53.58
C ARG A 396 -62.88 127.01 52.83
N VAL A 397 -63.04 126.74 51.54
CA VAL A 397 -61.94 126.68 50.57
C VAL A 397 -61.40 128.10 50.41
N GLY A 398 -60.20 128.36 50.90
CA GLY A 398 -59.45 129.56 50.51
C GLY A 398 -59.11 129.43 49.03
N ILE A 399 -59.58 130.38 48.22
CA ILE A 399 -59.16 130.50 46.82
C ILE A 399 -57.70 130.94 46.80
#